data_AF-A0A8X7XES7-F1
#
_entry.id   AF-A0A8X7XES7-F1
#
_cell.length_a   1.000
_cell.length_b   1.000
_cell.length_c   1.000
_cell.angle_alpha   90.00
_cell.angle_beta   90.00
_cell.angle_gamma   90.00
#
_symmetry.space_group_name_H-M   'P 1'
#
loop_
_entity.id
_entity.type
_entity.pdbx_description
1 polymer ?
#
loop_
_entity_poly.entity_id
_entity_poly.type
_entity_poly.pdbx_seq_one_letter_code
_entity_poly.pdbx_strand_id
1 'polypeptide(L)'
;MKLYCLSGHPTLPCNVLKFKSTTIMLDCGLDMTSVLNFIPLPLVHSSRLSTLPSWIMKDGNSILEKGFKDCAGRVFIDSLPEFCLPEKELLDLSTIDVILISNYHCMMALPYITEHTGFTGTVYTTEPTLQIARLLMEELVHFIERVPKDQSAVYWKSKEMWRLLPSSLKDAVDVTTWKPCYNIQDVNAALSKVQLVGYSQKIELFGAVQITPLSSGYSLGSCNWIIQSHYEKVSCVSGSSLLTTHPQLKDGFFHLHGALL
;
A
#
# COMPACT_ATOMS: atom_id res chain seq x y z
N MET A 1 -25.05 7.21 0.08
CA MET A 1 -23.82 6.39 -0.09
C MET A 1 -23.39 5.69 1.21
N LYS A 2 -22.59 4.60 1.15
CA LYS A 2 -21.93 4.00 2.33
C LYS A 2 -20.41 4.03 2.16
N LEU A 3 -19.68 4.47 3.18
CA LEU A 3 -18.21 4.53 3.19
C LEU A 3 -17.66 3.55 4.23
N TYR A 4 -16.65 2.78 3.85
CA TYR A 4 -15.94 1.83 4.69
C TYR A 4 -14.45 2.19 4.69
N CYS A 5 -13.82 2.28 5.86
CA CYS A 5 -12.37 2.41 5.96
C CYS A 5 -11.76 1.01 6.07
N LEU A 6 -10.78 0.70 5.22
CA LEU A 6 -10.04 -0.57 5.21
C LEU A 6 -8.61 -0.42 5.77
N SER A 7 -8.24 0.76 6.25
CA SER A 7 -6.91 1.02 6.79
C SER A 7 -7.02 1.68 8.16
N GLY A 8 -6.39 1.06 9.16
CA GLY A 8 -6.12 1.70 10.45
C GLY A 8 -4.93 2.66 10.42
N HIS A 9 -4.20 2.75 9.29
CA HIS A 9 -2.98 3.53 9.20
C HIS A 9 -3.30 5.00 8.85
N PRO A 10 -2.88 5.98 9.67
CA PRO A 10 -3.31 7.38 9.54
C PRO A 10 -2.85 8.07 8.25
N THR A 11 -1.78 7.57 7.62
CA THR A 11 -1.19 8.18 6.41
C THR A 11 -1.37 7.34 5.13
N LEU A 12 -1.98 6.16 5.23
CA LEU A 12 -2.22 5.28 4.09
C LEU A 12 -3.73 5.01 4.00
N PRO A 13 -4.51 6.01 3.55
CA PRO A 13 -5.95 5.85 3.44
C PRO A 13 -6.25 4.76 2.41
N CYS A 14 -7.22 3.91 2.75
CA CYS A 14 -7.76 2.88 1.88
C CYS A 14 -9.24 2.82 2.21
N ASN A 15 -10.08 3.43 1.38
CA ASN A 15 -11.50 3.57 1.66
C ASN A 15 -12.32 2.94 0.55
N VAL A 16 -13.51 2.44 0.89
CA VAL A 16 -14.44 1.89 -0.09
C VAL A 16 -15.77 2.59 0.01
N LEU A 17 -16.16 3.22 -1.10
CA LEU A 17 -17.43 3.88 -1.29
C LEU A 17 -18.37 2.95 -2.06
N LYS A 18 -19.45 2.51 -1.41
CA LYS A 18 -20.54 1.79 -2.06
C LYS A 18 -21.68 2.74 -2.39
N PHE A 19 -22.04 2.79 -3.66
CA PHE A 19 -23.19 3.53 -4.16
C PHE A 19 -23.99 2.69 -5.15
N LYS A 20 -25.25 2.41 -4.81
CA LYS A 20 -26.11 1.49 -5.58
C LYS A 20 -25.37 0.15 -5.81
N SER A 21 -25.18 -0.24 -7.06
CA SER A 21 -24.47 -1.45 -7.49
C SER A 21 -22.98 -1.21 -7.77
N THR A 22 -22.45 0.00 -7.53
CA THR A 22 -21.05 0.34 -7.81
C THR A 22 -20.26 0.42 -6.51
N THR A 23 -19.16 -0.34 -6.45
CA THR A 23 -18.19 -0.35 -5.36
C THR A 23 -16.90 0.29 -5.84
N ILE A 24 -16.57 1.45 -5.29
CA ILE A 24 -15.39 2.24 -5.64
C ILE A 24 -14.41 2.18 -4.49
N MET A 25 -13.20 1.71 -4.74
CA MET A 25 -12.08 1.79 -3.81
C MET A 25 -11.29 3.07 -4.08
N LEU A 26 -10.92 3.76 -3.01
CA LEU A 26 -10.14 4.97 -2.99
C LEU A 26 -8.79 4.64 -2.38
N ASP A 27 -7.76 4.71 -3.20
CA ASP A 27 -6.36 4.46 -2.84
C ASP A 27 -6.08 3.03 -2.34
N CYS A 28 -4.87 2.55 -2.61
CA CYS A 28 -4.35 1.26 -2.15
C CYS A 28 -2.86 1.38 -1.83
N GLY A 29 -2.55 2.14 -0.77
CA GLY A 29 -1.18 2.29 -0.29
C GLY A 29 -0.62 1.00 0.29
N LEU A 30 0.70 0.85 0.23
CA LEU A 30 1.42 -0.25 0.87
C LEU A 30 2.05 0.23 2.18
N ASP A 31 1.78 -0.45 3.28
CA ASP A 31 2.41 -0.14 4.55
C ASP A 31 3.79 -0.80 4.63
N MET A 32 4.81 0.08 4.53
CA MET A 32 6.22 -0.28 4.56
C MET A 32 6.80 -0.34 5.99
N THR A 33 6.03 0.00 7.03
CA THR A 33 6.53 0.00 8.42
C THR A 33 6.92 -1.39 8.91
N SER A 34 6.31 -2.44 8.34
CA SER A 34 6.68 -3.85 8.59
C SER A 34 8.15 -4.15 8.30
N VAL A 35 8.74 -3.46 7.31
CA VAL A 35 10.16 -3.60 6.91
C VAL A 35 11.10 -3.26 8.08
N LEU A 36 10.69 -2.39 9.01
CA LEU A 36 11.49 -2.01 10.18
C LEU A 36 11.72 -3.17 11.16
N ASN A 37 11.04 -4.30 10.98
CA ASN A 37 11.23 -5.52 11.78
C ASN A 37 12.23 -6.49 11.16
N PHE A 38 12.76 -6.18 9.98
CA PHE A 38 13.73 -7.02 9.27
C PHE A 38 15.15 -6.44 9.38
N ILE A 39 16.15 -7.32 9.30
CA ILE A 39 17.54 -6.89 9.13
C ILE A 39 17.65 -6.17 7.77
N PRO A 40 18.29 -4.98 7.70
CA PRO A 40 18.48 -4.26 6.46
C PRO A 40 19.12 -5.14 5.38
N LEU A 41 18.80 -4.87 4.12
CA LEU A 41 19.41 -5.52 2.96
C LEU A 41 20.56 -4.65 2.45
N PRO A 42 21.82 -4.88 2.88
CA PRO A 42 22.91 -4.04 2.42
C PRO A 42 23.35 -4.47 1.00
N LEU A 43 23.47 -3.52 0.09
CA LEU A 43 23.98 -3.77 -1.27
C LEU A 43 25.46 -4.21 -1.28
N VAL A 44 26.18 -3.95 -0.19
CA VAL A 44 27.58 -4.33 0.02
C VAL A 44 27.71 -5.06 1.34
N HIS A 45 28.70 -5.95 1.46
CA HIS A 45 28.91 -6.69 2.70
C HIS A 45 29.06 -5.74 3.90
N SER A 46 28.32 -6.01 4.96
CA SER A 46 28.40 -5.28 6.23
C SER A 46 28.84 -6.24 7.33
N SER A 47 30.08 -6.09 7.80
CA SER A 47 30.63 -6.86 8.92
C SER A 47 29.79 -6.68 10.18
N ARG A 48 29.27 -5.47 10.41
CA ARG A 48 28.40 -5.16 11.55
C ARG A 48 27.10 -5.97 11.51
N LEU A 49 26.48 -6.14 10.34
CA LEU A 49 25.23 -6.89 10.21
C LEU A 49 25.47 -8.41 10.21
N SER A 50 26.54 -8.88 9.57
CA SER A 50 26.87 -10.30 9.49
C SER A 50 27.29 -10.88 10.84
N THR A 51 27.92 -10.07 11.70
CA THR A 51 28.37 -10.47 13.04
C THR A 51 27.29 -10.33 14.13
N LEU A 52 26.08 -9.90 13.79
CA LEU A 52 25.00 -9.82 14.77
C LEU A 52 24.72 -11.19 15.39
N PRO A 53 24.59 -11.26 16.73
CA PRO A 53 24.28 -12.51 17.41
C PRO A 53 22.90 -13.01 16.97
N SER A 54 22.79 -14.33 16.80
CA SER A 54 21.48 -14.95 16.64
C SER A 54 20.68 -14.79 17.93
N TRP A 55 19.39 -14.52 17.81
CA TRP A 55 18.51 -14.46 18.97
C TRP A 55 18.28 -15.88 19.50
N ILE A 56 18.49 -16.07 20.80
CA ILE A 56 18.35 -17.37 21.48
C ILE A 56 17.09 -17.33 22.34
N MET A 57 16.25 -18.34 22.17
CA MET A 57 15.06 -18.54 23.02
C MET A 57 15.44 -18.95 24.44
N LYS A 58 14.64 -18.49 25.41
CA LYS A 58 14.80 -18.84 26.83
C LYS A 58 14.67 -20.34 27.12
N ASP A 59 14.03 -21.12 26.22
CA ASP A 59 13.77 -22.55 26.39
C ASP A 59 14.76 -23.47 25.61
N GLY A 60 15.83 -22.93 25.01
CA GLY A 60 16.94 -23.73 24.46
C GLY A 60 16.64 -24.56 23.20
N ASN A 61 15.49 -24.37 22.54
CA ASN A 61 15.15 -25.09 21.31
C ASN A 61 15.95 -24.55 20.10
N SER A 62 16.79 -25.39 19.50
CA SER A 62 17.79 -25.06 18.47
C SER A 62 17.26 -24.81 17.06
N ILE A 63 15.98 -25.09 16.78
CA ILE A 63 15.36 -24.95 15.45
C ILE A 63 15.24 -23.46 15.02
N LEU A 64 15.30 -22.55 15.98
CA LEU A 64 15.04 -21.11 15.82
C LEU A 64 16.26 -20.25 15.47
N GLU A 65 17.47 -20.80 15.58
CA GLU A 65 18.73 -20.04 15.55
C GLU A 65 19.02 -19.32 14.22
N LYS A 66 18.33 -19.69 13.13
CA LYS A 66 18.66 -19.24 11.77
C LYS A 66 17.74 -18.15 11.21
N GLY A 67 16.71 -17.71 11.93
CA GLY A 67 15.73 -16.74 11.40
C GLY A 67 15.75 -15.36 12.05
N PHE A 68 16.50 -15.18 13.13
CA PHE A 68 16.42 -13.98 13.96
C PHE A 68 17.78 -13.50 14.45
N LYS A 69 17.95 -12.18 14.48
CA LYS A 69 19.13 -11.50 14.98
C LYS A 69 18.77 -10.56 16.12
N ASP A 70 19.60 -10.54 17.15
CA ASP A 70 19.52 -9.56 18.22
C ASP A 70 20.45 -8.39 17.93
N CYS A 71 19.93 -7.17 18.07
CA CYS A 71 20.71 -5.95 18.03
C CYS A 71 20.26 -5.04 19.18
N ALA A 72 21.11 -4.93 20.20
CA ALA A 72 20.89 -4.12 21.40
C ALA A 72 19.56 -4.44 22.13
N GLY A 73 19.21 -5.74 22.21
CA GLY A 73 17.99 -6.19 22.89
C GLY A 73 16.71 -6.05 22.08
N ARG A 74 16.80 -5.60 20.82
CA ARG A 74 15.72 -5.66 19.84
C ARG A 74 15.97 -6.78 18.86
N VAL A 75 14.94 -7.58 18.60
CA VAL A 75 15.01 -8.73 17.71
C VAL A 75 14.48 -8.37 16.34
N PHE A 76 15.22 -8.77 15.31
CA PHE A 76 14.93 -8.53 13.90
C PHE A 76 14.86 -9.86 13.15
N ILE A 77 14.00 -9.90 12.13
CA ILE A 77 13.84 -11.04 11.23
C ILE A 77 14.98 -11.02 10.20
N ASP A 78 15.75 -12.10 10.15
CA ASP A 78 16.85 -12.25 9.20
C ASP A 78 16.36 -12.92 7.91
N SER A 79 15.44 -12.25 7.22
CA SER A 79 14.86 -12.73 5.96
C SER A 79 14.61 -11.56 5.00
N LEU A 80 14.06 -11.85 3.83
CA LEU A 80 13.59 -10.81 2.91
C LEU A 80 12.41 -10.05 3.57
N PRO A 81 12.36 -8.72 3.45
CA PRO A 81 11.27 -7.94 3.99
C PRO A 81 9.92 -8.33 3.40
N GLU A 82 8.91 -8.25 4.25
CA GLU A 82 7.51 -8.43 3.87
C GLU A 82 6.72 -7.16 4.22
N PHE A 83 5.63 -6.96 3.50
CA PHE A 83 4.86 -5.73 3.48
C PHE A 83 3.47 -5.94 4.02
N CYS A 84 3.00 -4.99 4.83
CA CYS A 84 1.65 -5.02 5.37
C CYS A 84 0.65 -4.49 4.33
N LEU A 85 -0.38 -5.29 4.04
CA LEU A 85 -1.44 -4.94 3.09
C LEU A 85 -2.60 -4.25 3.81
N PRO A 86 -3.38 -3.40 3.10
CA PRO A 86 -4.66 -2.93 3.61
C PRO A 86 -5.57 -4.11 4.04
N GLU A 87 -6.38 -3.88 5.08
CA GLU A 87 -7.09 -4.93 5.82
C GLU A 87 -8.07 -5.69 4.92
N LYS A 88 -7.76 -6.97 4.61
CA LYS A 88 -8.54 -7.82 3.68
C LYS A 88 -9.76 -8.46 4.32
N GLU A 89 -9.80 -8.61 5.64
CA GLU A 89 -10.85 -9.40 6.31
C GLU A 89 -12.23 -8.75 6.26
N LEU A 90 -12.29 -7.43 6.01
CA LEU A 90 -13.54 -6.66 5.98
C LEU A 90 -14.22 -6.66 4.61
N LEU A 91 -13.51 -6.97 3.51
CA LEU A 91 -14.04 -6.84 2.16
C LEU A 91 -13.42 -7.82 1.16
N ASP A 92 -14.28 -8.55 0.45
CA ASP A 92 -13.89 -9.29 -0.75
C ASP A 92 -13.57 -8.33 -1.89
N LEU A 93 -12.28 -8.23 -2.24
CA LEU A 93 -11.75 -7.34 -3.26
C LEU A 93 -12.21 -7.71 -4.69
N SER A 94 -12.75 -8.92 -4.91
CA SER A 94 -13.39 -9.28 -6.18
C SER A 94 -14.67 -8.50 -6.46
N THR A 95 -15.28 -7.91 -5.42
CA THR A 95 -16.51 -7.12 -5.52
C THR A 95 -16.27 -5.64 -5.85
N ILE A 96 -15.01 -5.23 -5.98
CA ILE A 96 -14.64 -3.85 -6.32
C ILE A 96 -14.68 -3.67 -7.82
N ASP A 97 -15.50 -2.72 -8.29
CA ASP A 97 -15.64 -2.43 -9.71
C ASP A 97 -14.57 -1.46 -10.21
N VAL A 98 -14.17 -0.51 -9.35
CA VAL A 98 -13.26 0.57 -9.71
C VAL A 98 -12.31 0.90 -8.57
N ILE A 99 -11.04 1.13 -8.89
CA ILE A 99 -10.04 1.70 -7.98
C ILE A 99 -9.65 3.08 -8.48
N LEU A 100 -9.74 4.11 -7.64
CA LEU A 100 -9.27 5.46 -7.93
C LEU A 100 -8.00 5.73 -7.14
N ILE A 101 -6.94 6.14 -7.83
CA ILE A 101 -5.63 6.41 -7.23
C ILE A 101 -5.39 7.92 -7.21
N SER A 102 -5.15 8.45 -6.02
CA SER A 102 -4.96 9.87 -5.75
C SER A 102 -3.51 10.31 -5.94
N ASN A 103 -2.53 9.46 -5.67
CA ASN A 103 -1.11 9.75 -5.85
C ASN A 103 -0.28 8.46 -5.97
N TYR A 104 1.01 8.60 -6.30
CA TYR A 104 1.87 7.45 -6.61
C TYR A 104 2.21 6.57 -5.41
N HIS A 105 2.23 7.11 -4.18
CA HIS A 105 2.43 6.30 -2.96
C HIS A 105 1.20 5.43 -2.66
N CYS A 106 0.01 5.95 -2.96
CA CYS A 106 -1.26 5.25 -2.81
C CYS A 106 -1.49 4.16 -3.86
N MET A 107 -0.54 3.89 -4.75
CA MET A 107 -0.63 2.82 -5.76
C MET A 107 0.20 1.58 -5.39
N MET A 108 1.03 1.65 -4.34
CA MET A 108 2.06 0.64 -4.08
C MET A 108 1.51 -0.75 -3.74
N ALA A 109 0.27 -0.88 -3.24
CA ALA A 109 -0.32 -2.19 -3.00
C ALA A 109 -1.08 -2.76 -4.22
N LEU A 110 -1.14 -2.02 -5.35
CA LEU A 110 -1.95 -2.39 -6.51
C LEU A 110 -1.62 -3.78 -7.06
N PRO A 111 -0.34 -4.20 -7.24
CA PRO A 111 -0.04 -5.56 -7.74
C PRO A 111 -0.60 -6.68 -6.84
N TYR A 112 -0.62 -6.48 -5.52
CA TYR A 112 -1.23 -7.44 -4.59
C TYR A 112 -2.74 -7.53 -4.71
N ILE A 113 -3.39 -6.46 -5.15
CA ILE A 113 -4.84 -6.43 -5.33
C ILE A 113 -5.19 -7.03 -6.69
N THR A 114 -4.52 -6.62 -7.76
CA THR A 114 -4.92 -7.00 -9.12
C THR A 114 -4.49 -8.41 -9.50
N GLU A 115 -3.35 -8.91 -8.99
CA GLU A 115 -2.83 -10.24 -9.40
C GLU A 115 -3.08 -11.33 -8.35
N HIS A 116 -3.21 -10.95 -7.08
CA HIS A 116 -3.33 -11.92 -5.97
C HIS A 116 -4.72 -11.91 -5.32
N THR A 117 -5.72 -11.37 -6.02
CA THR A 117 -7.14 -11.41 -5.61
C THR A 117 -8.03 -11.68 -6.82
N GLY A 118 -9.35 -11.73 -6.62
CA GLY A 118 -10.33 -11.86 -7.71
C GLY A 118 -10.73 -10.54 -8.38
N PHE A 119 -9.97 -9.46 -8.21
CA PHE A 119 -10.30 -8.14 -8.78
C PHE A 119 -10.31 -8.18 -10.32
N THR A 120 -11.44 -7.80 -10.91
CA THR A 120 -11.61 -7.69 -12.38
C THR A 120 -12.05 -6.30 -12.83
N GLY A 121 -12.03 -5.33 -11.93
CA GLY A 121 -12.45 -3.96 -12.19
C GLY A 121 -11.41 -3.13 -12.97
N THR A 122 -11.67 -1.83 -13.05
CA THR A 122 -10.81 -0.86 -13.73
C THR A 122 -10.09 0.06 -12.73
N VAL A 123 -8.84 0.40 -12.99
CA VAL A 123 -8.07 1.33 -12.15
C VAL A 123 -7.93 2.67 -12.87
N TYR A 124 -8.21 3.78 -12.20
CA TYR A 124 -8.05 5.14 -12.76
C TYR A 124 -7.01 5.95 -12.00
N THR A 125 -6.17 6.66 -12.75
CA THR A 125 -5.17 7.58 -12.21
C THR A 125 -4.76 8.63 -13.25
N THR A 126 -3.99 9.63 -12.84
CA THR A 126 -3.34 10.57 -13.76
C THR A 126 -2.03 10.00 -14.31
N GLU A 127 -1.63 10.46 -15.50
CA GLU A 127 -0.40 10.00 -16.17
C GLU A 127 0.87 10.17 -15.33
N PRO A 128 1.17 11.34 -14.72
CA PRO A 128 2.40 11.47 -13.94
C PRO A 128 2.40 10.55 -12.71
N THR A 129 1.24 10.31 -12.10
CA THR A 129 1.11 9.35 -10.99
C THR A 129 1.44 7.94 -11.44
N LEU A 130 0.92 7.49 -12.60
CA LEU A 130 1.23 6.17 -13.15
C LEU A 130 2.74 6.00 -13.40
N GLN A 131 3.37 6.97 -14.04
CA GLN A 131 4.79 6.89 -14.40
C GLN A 131 5.70 6.85 -13.16
N ILE A 132 5.44 7.68 -12.16
CA ILE A 132 6.21 7.65 -10.91
C ILE A 132 5.96 6.34 -10.14
N ALA A 133 4.71 5.90 -10.05
CA ALA A 133 4.37 4.67 -9.36
C ALA A 133 5.05 3.46 -10.02
N ARG A 134 5.10 3.40 -11.37
CA ARG A 134 5.86 2.39 -12.11
C ARG A 134 7.33 2.34 -11.66
N LEU A 135 8.02 3.49 -11.68
CA LEU A 135 9.42 3.56 -11.26
C LEU A 135 9.63 3.11 -9.81
N LEU A 136 8.72 3.49 -8.89
CA LEU A 136 8.79 3.08 -7.48
C LEU A 136 8.57 1.58 -7.30
N MET A 137 7.58 1.00 -7.99
CA MET A 137 7.32 -0.43 -7.93
C MET A 137 8.46 -1.24 -8.54
N GLU A 138 8.98 -0.81 -9.69
CA GLU A 138 10.12 -1.44 -10.35
C GLU A 138 11.37 -1.38 -9.46
N GLU A 139 11.72 -0.21 -8.92
CA GLU A 139 12.91 -0.10 -8.05
C GLU A 139 12.76 -0.93 -6.76
N LEU A 140 11.56 -1.02 -6.18
CA LEU A 140 11.34 -1.90 -5.01
C LEU A 140 11.68 -3.36 -5.33
N VAL A 141 11.20 -3.87 -6.46
CA VAL A 141 11.48 -5.24 -6.92
C VAL A 141 12.98 -5.42 -7.14
N HIS A 142 13.60 -4.53 -7.94
CA HIS A 142 15.02 -4.62 -8.24
C HIS A 142 15.89 -4.53 -6.98
N PHE A 143 15.53 -3.68 -6.02
CA PHE A 143 16.28 -3.55 -4.77
C PHE A 143 16.30 -4.87 -3.98
N ILE A 144 15.16 -5.55 -3.90
CA ILE A 144 15.02 -6.81 -3.17
C ILE A 144 15.74 -7.95 -3.90
N GLU A 145 15.61 -8.02 -5.22
CA GLU A 145 16.26 -9.04 -6.05
C GLU A 145 17.79 -8.91 -6.09
N ARG A 146 18.34 -7.69 -5.95
CA ARG A 146 19.80 -7.45 -5.89
C ARG A 146 20.46 -8.03 -4.64
N VAL A 147 19.71 -8.24 -3.55
CA VAL A 147 20.23 -8.76 -2.28
C VAL A 147 19.54 -10.08 -1.93
N PRO A 148 19.81 -11.17 -2.67
CA PRO A 148 19.21 -12.46 -2.38
C PRO A 148 19.66 -12.96 -1.01
N LYS A 149 18.69 -13.30 -0.15
CA LYS A 149 18.95 -14.05 1.08
C LYS A 149 18.61 -15.52 0.85
N ASP A 150 19.61 -16.39 0.96
CA ASP A 150 19.45 -17.84 0.81
C ASP A 150 18.59 -18.47 1.93
N GLN A 151 18.46 -17.78 3.08
CA GLN A 151 17.64 -18.24 4.21
C GLN A 151 16.34 -17.46 4.30
N SER A 152 15.24 -18.17 4.03
CA SER A 152 13.89 -17.68 4.32
C SER A 152 13.45 -18.20 5.67
N ALA A 153 13.24 -17.29 6.63
CA ALA A 153 12.52 -17.63 7.84
C ALA A 153 11.04 -17.78 7.45
N VAL A 154 10.56 -19.00 7.22
CA VAL A 154 9.15 -19.25 6.82
C VAL A 154 8.28 -19.61 8.02
N TYR A 155 8.86 -20.29 9.02
CA TYR A 155 8.11 -20.85 10.15
C TYR A 155 7.73 -19.87 11.25
N TRP A 156 8.31 -18.66 11.26
CA TRP A 156 8.11 -17.70 12.35
C TRP A 156 6.70 -17.12 12.43
N LYS A 157 5.94 -17.12 11.33
CA LYS A 157 4.53 -16.70 11.30
C LYS A 157 3.54 -17.72 11.87
N SER A 158 3.99 -18.93 12.20
CA SER A 158 3.11 -19.95 12.77
C SER A 158 2.62 -19.54 14.17
N LYS A 159 1.37 -19.92 14.51
CA LYS A 159 0.73 -19.56 15.79
C LYS A 159 1.54 -20.00 17.02
N GLU A 160 2.22 -21.14 16.91
CA GLU A 160 3.08 -21.68 17.96
C GLU A 160 4.28 -20.77 18.21
N MET A 161 4.89 -20.28 17.12
CA MET A 161 6.09 -19.44 17.15
C MET A 161 5.78 -18.02 17.58
N TRP A 162 4.64 -17.48 17.15
CA TRP A 162 4.19 -16.14 17.54
C TRP A 162 4.13 -15.95 19.06
N ARG A 163 3.67 -16.97 19.79
CA ARG A 163 3.60 -16.94 21.27
C ARG A 163 4.98 -16.82 21.92
N LEU A 164 6.01 -17.30 21.25
CA LEU A 164 7.37 -17.38 21.75
C LEU A 164 8.21 -16.13 21.40
N LEU A 165 7.73 -15.30 20.48
CA LEU A 165 8.47 -14.11 20.04
C LEU A 165 8.63 -13.05 21.16
N PRO A 166 9.68 -12.22 21.09
CA PRO A 166 9.86 -11.05 21.96
C PRO A 166 8.73 -10.03 21.81
N SER A 167 8.52 -9.19 22.83
CA SER A 167 7.52 -8.12 22.81
C SER A 167 7.69 -7.17 21.61
N SER A 168 8.94 -6.84 21.24
CA SER A 168 9.23 -5.95 20.12
C SER A 168 8.66 -6.41 18.77
N LEU A 169 8.47 -7.71 18.57
CA LEU A 169 7.82 -8.27 17.38
C LEU A 169 6.33 -8.54 17.62
N LYS A 170 5.91 -8.87 18.84
CA LYS A 170 4.51 -9.07 19.20
C LYS A 170 3.67 -7.79 19.11
N ASP A 171 4.30 -6.65 19.33
CA ASP A 171 3.67 -5.33 19.21
C ASP A 171 3.48 -4.92 17.74
N ALA A 172 4.08 -5.66 16.80
CA ALA A 172 3.86 -5.43 15.38
C ALA A 172 2.44 -5.89 14.98
N VAL A 173 1.71 -4.98 14.35
CA VAL A 173 0.31 -5.20 13.97
C VAL A 173 0.19 -6.22 12.82
N ASP A 174 -0.71 -7.19 13.00
CA ASP A 174 -1.21 -8.11 11.97
C ASP A 174 -0.17 -8.76 11.07
N VAL A 175 0.90 -9.28 11.67
CA VAL A 175 2.00 -10.01 11.00
C VAL A 175 1.52 -11.11 10.04
N THR A 176 0.37 -11.73 10.30
CA THR A 176 -0.24 -12.74 9.43
C THR A 176 -0.67 -12.20 8.08
N THR A 177 -0.93 -10.90 7.97
CA THR A 177 -1.33 -10.23 6.73
C THR A 177 -0.13 -9.84 5.86
N TRP A 178 1.08 -9.84 6.42
CA TRP A 178 2.27 -9.43 5.70
C TRP A 178 2.57 -10.37 4.53
N LYS A 179 2.89 -9.79 3.38
CA LYS A 179 3.19 -10.52 2.14
C LYS A 179 4.61 -10.28 1.66
N PRO A 180 5.25 -11.26 1.01
CA PRO A 180 6.52 -11.04 0.33
C PRO A 180 6.37 -9.97 -0.76
N CYS A 181 7.47 -9.38 -1.21
CA CYS A 181 7.45 -8.47 -2.35
C CYS A 181 6.78 -9.13 -3.57
N TYR A 182 5.97 -8.37 -4.31
CA TYR A 182 5.56 -8.77 -5.65
C TYR A 182 6.77 -8.81 -6.60
N ASN A 183 6.61 -9.46 -7.75
CA ASN A 183 7.66 -9.55 -8.79
C ASN A 183 7.41 -8.57 -9.95
N ILE A 184 8.33 -8.51 -10.90
CA ILE A 184 8.22 -7.60 -12.05
C ILE A 184 7.06 -7.98 -12.99
N GLN A 185 6.67 -9.25 -13.06
CA GLN A 185 5.52 -9.70 -13.85
C GLN A 185 4.22 -9.16 -13.25
N ASP A 186 4.08 -9.21 -11.93
CA ASP A 186 2.94 -8.67 -11.20
C ASP A 186 2.81 -7.16 -11.43
N VAL A 187 3.93 -6.43 -11.38
CA VAL A 187 3.96 -4.98 -11.67
C VAL A 187 3.44 -4.71 -13.08
N ASN A 188 4.00 -5.37 -14.09
CA ASN A 188 3.59 -5.14 -15.48
C ASN A 188 2.12 -5.49 -15.73
N ALA A 189 1.65 -6.61 -15.18
CA ALA A 189 0.27 -7.05 -15.29
C ALA A 189 -0.71 -6.10 -14.57
N ALA A 190 -0.35 -5.58 -13.39
CA ALA A 190 -1.15 -4.61 -12.66
C ALA A 190 -1.28 -3.28 -13.42
N LEU A 191 -0.15 -2.74 -13.90
CA LEU A 191 -0.12 -1.45 -14.60
C LEU A 191 -0.86 -1.50 -15.95
N SER A 192 -0.94 -2.67 -16.60
CA SER A 192 -1.73 -2.85 -17.83
C SER A 192 -3.24 -2.66 -17.64
N LYS A 193 -3.75 -2.75 -16.41
CA LYS A 193 -5.17 -2.58 -16.06
C LYS A 193 -5.52 -1.11 -15.76
N VAL A 194 -4.53 -0.22 -15.79
CA VAL A 194 -4.70 1.19 -15.43
C VAL A 194 -5.15 2.01 -16.64
N GLN A 195 -6.23 2.77 -16.44
CA GLN A 195 -6.74 3.75 -17.37
C GLN A 195 -6.37 5.17 -16.92
N LEU A 196 -5.87 5.94 -17.88
CA LEU A 196 -5.39 7.29 -17.65
C LEU A 196 -6.52 8.30 -17.73
N VAL A 197 -6.53 9.24 -16.78
CA VAL A 197 -7.52 10.31 -16.71
C VAL A 197 -6.80 11.64 -16.54
N GLY A 198 -7.08 12.59 -17.42
CA GLY A 198 -6.61 13.96 -17.31
C GLY A 198 -7.37 14.74 -16.24
N TYR A 199 -6.77 15.81 -15.71
CA TYR A 199 -7.48 16.69 -14.79
C TYR A 199 -8.74 17.27 -15.41
N SER A 200 -9.79 17.41 -14.60
CA SER A 200 -11.13 17.86 -15.01
C SER A 200 -11.82 16.97 -16.05
N GLN A 201 -11.21 15.85 -16.48
CA GLN A 201 -11.85 14.89 -17.36
C GLN A 201 -12.94 14.16 -16.58
N LYS A 202 -14.14 14.16 -17.15
CA LYS A 202 -15.32 13.50 -16.59
C LYS A 202 -15.43 12.10 -17.16
N ILE A 203 -15.37 11.10 -16.31
CA ILE A 203 -15.58 9.69 -16.69
C ILE A 203 -16.88 9.22 -16.06
N GLU A 204 -17.75 8.62 -16.88
CA GLU A 204 -19.01 8.05 -16.41
C GLU A 204 -18.82 6.56 -16.09
N LEU A 205 -19.03 6.20 -14.82
CA LEU A 205 -18.96 4.83 -14.33
C LEU A 205 -20.36 4.21 -14.37
N PHE A 206 -20.54 3.25 -15.27
CA PHE A 206 -21.73 2.40 -15.37
C PHE A 206 -23.07 3.16 -15.45
N GLY A 207 -23.07 4.39 -15.97
CA GLY A 207 -24.26 5.27 -16.04
C GLY A 207 -24.81 5.71 -14.67
N ALA A 208 -24.11 5.42 -13.57
CA ALA A 208 -24.58 5.65 -12.22
C ALA A 208 -23.89 6.84 -11.55
N VAL A 209 -22.58 7.00 -11.79
CA VAL A 209 -21.73 7.98 -11.11
C VAL A 209 -20.69 8.54 -12.08
N GLN A 210 -20.43 9.83 -11.99
CA GLN A 210 -19.35 10.50 -12.70
C GLN A 210 -18.16 10.69 -11.76
N ILE A 211 -16.95 10.40 -12.22
CA ILE A 211 -15.70 10.69 -11.52
C ILE A 211 -14.94 11.81 -12.23
N THR A 212 -14.25 12.64 -11.47
CA THR A 212 -13.42 13.73 -12.01
C THR A 212 -12.23 13.97 -11.09
N PRO A 213 -10.98 13.81 -11.58
CA PRO A 213 -9.80 14.15 -10.80
C PRO A 213 -9.52 15.66 -10.91
N LEU A 214 -9.30 16.32 -9.79
CA LEU A 214 -8.79 17.69 -9.71
C LEU A 214 -7.38 17.66 -9.13
N SER A 215 -6.51 18.57 -9.55
CA SER A 215 -5.17 18.64 -8.95
C SER A 215 -5.26 18.83 -7.43
N SER A 216 -4.41 18.13 -6.67
CA SER A 216 -4.32 18.29 -5.22
C SER A 216 -3.28 19.32 -4.77
N GLY A 217 -2.32 19.64 -5.65
CA GLY A 217 -1.17 20.51 -5.36
C GLY A 217 -0.11 19.90 -4.44
N TYR A 218 -0.23 18.65 -4.00
CA TYR A 218 0.71 18.04 -3.04
C TYR A 218 1.97 17.47 -3.70
N SER A 219 1.81 16.57 -4.67
CA SER A 219 2.91 15.96 -5.42
C SER A 219 2.62 15.90 -6.92
N LEU A 220 3.62 15.61 -7.75
CA LEU A 220 3.44 15.57 -9.20
C LEU A 220 2.41 14.50 -9.58
N GLY A 221 1.37 14.91 -10.32
CA GLY A 221 0.26 14.03 -10.74
C GLY A 221 -0.82 13.82 -9.68
N SER A 222 -0.62 14.25 -8.43
CA SER A 222 -1.58 13.97 -7.36
C SER A 222 -2.92 14.68 -7.56
N CYS A 223 -4.01 13.99 -7.24
CA CYS A 223 -5.37 14.47 -7.43
C CYS A 223 -6.29 14.23 -6.23
N ASN A 224 -7.35 15.03 -6.19
CA ASN A 224 -8.54 14.83 -5.37
C ASN A 224 -9.66 14.35 -6.29
N TRP A 225 -10.35 13.28 -5.91
CA TRP A 225 -11.43 12.69 -6.71
C TRP A 225 -12.77 13.30 -6.33
N ILE A 226 -13.46 13.88 -7.31
CA ILE A 226 -14.88 14.20 -7.18
C ILE A 226 -15.67 13.01 -7.74
N ILE A 227 -16.58 12.49 -6.92
CA ILE A 227 -17.49 11.40 -7.27
C ILE A 227 -18.90 11.98 -7.18
N GLN A 228 -19.58 12.11 -8.31
CA GLN A 228 -20.86 12.80 -8.40
C GLN A 228 -21.91 11.91 -9.05
N SER A 229 -23.02 11.73 -8.36
CA SER A 229 -24.27 11.19 -8.92
C SER A 229 -25.23 12.33 -9.26
N HIS A 230 -26.45 11.99 -9.67
CA HIS A 230 -27.51 12.96 -9.94
C HIS A 230 -27.97 13.74 -8.70
N TYR A 231 -27.77 13.17 -7.50
CA TYR A 231 -28.32 13.72 -6.24
C TYR A 231 -27.26 14.00 -5.18
N GLU A 232 -26.16 13.26 -5.22
CA GLU A 232 -25.09 13.32 -4.21
C GLU A 232 -23.76 13.63 -4.88
N LYS A 233 -22.95 14.49 -4.25
CA LYS A 233 -21.57 14.78 -4.64
C LYS A 233 -20.67 14.50 -3.44
N VAL A 234 -19.71 13.60 -3.63
CA VAL A 234 -18.65 13.28 -2.67
C VAL A 234 -17.33 13.79 -3.21
N SER A 235 -16.53 14.38 -2.33
CA SER A 235 -15.20 14.88 -2.65
C SER A 235 -14.19 14.20 -1.76
N CYS A 236 -13.35 13.38 -2.38
CA CYS A 236 -12.30 12.65 -1.71
C CYS A 236 -11.05 13.51 -1.73
N VAL A 237 -10.72 14.09 -0.58
CA VAL A 237 -9.54 14.94 -0.42
C VAL A 237 -8.39 14.09 0.08
N SER A 238 -7.41 13.86 -0.78
CA SER A 238 -6.13 13.24 -0.43
C SER A 238 -5.14 14.30 0.05
N GLY A 239 -3.87 13.93 0.28
CA GLY A 239 -2.80 14.89 0.61
C GLY A 239 -2.87 16.07 -0.35
N SER A 240 -3.09 17.28 0.18
CA SER A 240 -3.37 18.49 -0.61
C SER A 240 -2.54 19.66 -0.08
N SER A 241 -2.09 20.52 -0.98
CA SER A 241 -1.37 21.76 -0.61
C SER A 241 -1.88 22.96 -1.41
N LEU A 242 -1.99 24.10 -0.72
CA LEU A 242 -2.30 25.40 -1.32
C LEU A 242 -1.05 26.27 -1.51
N LEU A 243 0.11 25.81 -1.03
CA LEU A 243 1.37 26.55 -1.16
C LEU A 243 1.83 26.52 -2.61
N THR A 244 2.18 27.68 -3.15
CA THR A 244 2.74 27.83 -4.49
C THR A 244 4.09 27.14 -4.57
N THR A 245 4.09 25.89 -5.04
CA THR A 245 5.28 25.11 -5.34
C THR A 245 5.16 24.53 -6.75
N HIS A 246 6.15 23.75 -7.21
CA HIS A 246 6.27 23.26 -8.58
C HIS A 246 5.08 22.45 -9.17
N PRO A 247 4.20 21.74 -8.42
CA PRO A 247 3.02 21.08 -9.00
C PRO A 247 1.88 22.06 -9.33
N GLN A 248 1.03 21.72 -10.30
CA GLN A 248 -0.19 22.48 -10.60
C GLN A 248 -1.02 22.67 -9.31
N LEU A 249 -1.43 23.91 -9.02
CA LEU A 249 -2.17 24.24 -7.81
C LEU A 249 -3.45 23.42 -7.67
N LYS A 250 -3.90 23.25 -6.43
CA LYS A 250 -5.25 22.75 -6.16
C LYS A 250 -6.26 23.72 -6.78
N ASP A 251 -7.11 23.21 -7.66
CA ASP A 251 -8.16 24.02 -8.29
C ASP A 251 -9.10 24.55 -7.19
N GLY A 252 -9.20 25.88 -7.07
CA GLY A 252 -9.95 26.58 -6.03
C GLY A 252 -11.48 26.43 -6.08
N PHE A 253 -12.00 25.54 -6.93
CA PHE A 253 -13.44 25.25 -7.06
C PHE A 253 -14.04 24.43 -5.91
N PHE A 254 -13.24 24.07 -4.91
CA PHE A 254 -13.75 23.62 -3.62
C PHE A 254 -14.33 24.81 -2.84
N HIS A 255 -15.52 25.28 -3.22
CA HIS A 255 -16.36 25.99 -2.27
C HIS A 255 -16.74 25.00 -1.15
N LEU A 256 -15.95 25.02 -0.07
CA LEU A 256 -16.28 24.40 1.21
C LEU A 256 -17.53 25.07 1.77
N HIS A 257 -18.69 24.64 1.30
CA HIS A 257 -19.97 24.76 2.00
C HIS A 257 -20.43 23.33 2.26
N GLY A 258 -20.00 22.76 3.38
CA GLY A 258 -20.40 21.41 3.77
C GLY A 258 -19.40 20.80 4.74
N ALA A 259 -19.93 20.34 5.87
CA ALA A 259 -19.20 19.87 7.05
C ALA A 259 -18.05 18.89 6.74
N LEU A 260 -16.92 19.13 7.37
CA LEU A 260 -15.96 18.09 7.72
C LEU A 260 -16.69 17.05 8.58
N LEU A 261 -16.77 15.82 8.09
CA LEU A 261 -17.05 14.62 8.89
C LEU A 261 -15.76 13.83 9.04
#